data_AF-A0A352W147-F1
#
_entry.id   AF-A0A352W147-F1
#
_cell.length_a   1.000
_cell.length_b   1.000
_cell.length_c   1.000
_cell.angle_alpha   90.00
_cell.angle_beta   90.00
_cell.angle_gamma   90.00
#
_symmetry.space_group_name_H-M   'P 1'
#
loop_
_entity.id
_entity.type
_entity.pdbx_description
1 polymer ?
#
loop_
_entity_poly.entity_id
_entity_poly.type
_entity_poly.pdbx_seq_one_letter_code
_entity_poly.pdbx_strand_id
1 'polypeptide(L)'
;MDKKKEKLFRRKSKIRSKISGSAEKPRLTVYKSQRYIYAQIINDQDGKTICSAYTGELVSADEKKNTKSFKNIDYAVKLGKLIADKALKNNIQNIVFDRNGKIYHGRIKSLAEAARQNGLKF
;
A
#
# COMPACT_ATOMS: atom_id res chain seq x y z
N MET A 1 -14.41 19.01 -8.84
CA MET A 1 -13.32 18.75 -7.87
C MET A 1 -12.03 19.31 -8.44
N ASP A 2 -10.93 19.33 -7.68
CA ASP A 2 -9.61 19.72 -8.23
C ASP A 2 -9.24 18.79 -9.42
N LYS A 3 -8.94 19.36 -10.60
CA LYS A 3 -8.68 18.64 -11.87
C LYS A 3 -7.64 17.52 -11.72
N LYS A 4 -6.67 17.68 -10.81
CA LYS A 4 -5.66 16.65 -10.51
C LYS A 4 -6.26 15.42 -9.82
N LYS A 5 -7.22 15.62 -8.91
CA LYS A 5 -7.91 14.53 -8.20
C LYS A 5 -8.79 13.73 -9.17
N GLU A 6 -9.48 14.39 -10.08
CA GLU A 6 -10.33 13.74 -11.10
C GLU A 6 -9.49 12.87 -12.06
N LYS A 7 -8.37 13.39 -12.57
CA LYS A 7 -7.45 12.60 -13.42
C LYS A 7 -6.91 11.36 -12.69
N LEU A 8 -6.60 11.49 -11.40
CA LEU A 8 -6.15 10.36 -10.57
C LEU A 8 -7.27 9.33 -10.38
N PHE A 9 -8.47 9.78 -10.07
CA PHE A 9 -9.64 8.92 -9.89
C PHE A 9 -9.92 8.13 -11.17
N ARG A 10 -9.92 8.78 -12.34
CA ARG A 10 -10.11 8.09 -13.63
C ARG A 10 -9.07 6.99 -13.88
N ARG A 11 -7.79 7.25 -13.57
CA ARG A 11 -6.72 6.24 -13.69
C ARG A 11 -6.92 5.09 -12.70
N LYS A 12 -7.29 5.41 -11.46
CA LYS A 12 -7.59 4.43 -10.42
C LYS A 12 -8.74 3.52 -10.83
N SER A 13 -9.86 4.07 -11.29
CA SER A 13 -11.02 3.30 -11.75
C SER A 13 -10.70 2.42 -12.95
N LYS A 14 -9.93 2.93 -13.94
CA LYS A 14 -9.49 2.12 -15.09
C LYS A 14 -8.57 0.95 -14.71
N ILE A 15 -7.75 1.10 -13.67
CA ILE A 15 -6.92 0.00 -13.17
C ILE A 15 -7.81 -1.02 -12.45
N ARG A 16 -8.67 -0.54 -11.55
CA ARG A 16 -9.58 -1.37 -10.75
C ARG A 16 -10.70 -2.06 -11.53
N SER A 17 -10.95 -1.66 -12.78
CA SER A 17 -11.83 -2.43 -13.67
C SER A 17 -11.19 -3.74 -14.15
N LYS A 18 -9.86 -3.88 -14.03
CA LYS A 18 -9.09 -5.08 -14.42
C LYS A 18 -8.59 -5.88 -13.22
N ILE A 19 -8.46 -5.24 -12.06
CA ILE A 19 -7.95 -5.87 -10.84
C ILE A 19 -9.02 -5.81 -9.75
N SER A 20 -9.28 -6.93 -9.10
CA SER A 20 -10.16 -7.06 -7.95
C SER A 20 -9.50 -7.97 -6.92
N GLY A 21 -9.76 -7.71 -5.63
CA GLY A 21 -9.33 -8.56 -4.54
C GLY A 21 -10.40 -9.58 -4.18
N SER A 22 -10.05 -10.87 -4.19
CA SER A 22 -10.90 -11.95 -3.65
C SER A 22 -10.42 -12.38 -2.27
N ALA A 23 -11.15 -13.28 -1.61
CA ALA A 23 -10.71 -13.90 -0.35
C ALA A 23 -9.35 -14.62 -0.50
N GLU A 24 -9.14 -15.30 -1.64
CA GLU A 24 -7.90 -16.02 -1.94
C GLU A 24 -6.74 -15.11 -2.37
N LYS A 25 -7.05 -14.03 -3.09
CA LYS A 25 -6.09 -13.06 -3.62
C LYS A 25 -6.54 -11.65 -3.29
N PRO A 26 -6.39 -11.20 -2.03
CA PRO A 26 -6.83 -9.88 -1.63
C PRO A 26 -5.96 -8.81 -2.30
N ARG A 27 -6.52 -7.61 -2.43
CA ARG A 27 -5.89 -6.49 -3.13
C ARG A 27 -5.05 -5.64 -2.17
N LEU A 28 -3.76 -5.53 -2.44
CA LEU A 28 -2.86 -4.61 -1.74
C LEU A 28 -2.88 -3.25 -2.43
N THR A 29 -3.46 -2.23 -1.77
CA THR A 29 -3.49 -0.86 -2.26
C THR A 29 -2.47 0.02 -1.54
N VAL A 30 -1.75 0.84 -2.30
CA VAL A 30 -0.80 1.82 -1.75
C VAL A 30 -1.34 3.24 -1.93
N TYR A 31 -1.36 4.02 -0.86
CA TYR A 31 -1.69 5.44 -0.89
C TYR A 31 -0.54 6.28 -0.34
N LYS A 32 -0.28 7.42 -0.98
CA LYS A 32 0.79 8.35 -0.57
C LYS A 32 0.18 9.70 -0.24
N SER A 33 0.30 10.12 1.01
CA SER A 33 -0.04 11.47 1.44
C SER A 33 1.19 12.39 1.39
N GLN A 34 1.05 13.63 1.88
CA GLN A 34 2.16 14.56 1.97
C GLN A 34 3.19 14.17 3.05
N ARG A 35 2.76 13.43 4.08
CA ARG A 35 3.58 13.04 5.23
C ARG A 35 3.87 11.55 5.30
N TYR A 36 2.95 10.69 4.88
CA TYR A 36 3.02 9.25 5.10
C TYR A 36 2.74 8.44 3.83
N ILE A 37 3.15 7.17 3.86
CA ILE A 37 2.72 6.15 2.90
C ILE A 37 1.87 5.14 3.67
N TYR A 38 0.75 4.73 3.06
CA TYR A 38 -0.21 3.80 3.61
C TYR A 38 -0.31 2.60 2.67
N ALA A 39 -0.41 1.42 3.26
CA ALA A 39 -0.60 0.14 2.59
C ALA A 39 -1.75 -0.61 3.27
N GLN A 40 -2.68 -1.13 2.47
CA GLN A 40 -3.84 -1.88 2.98
C GLN A 40 -4.08 -3.10 2.11
N ILE A 41 -4.34 -4.24 2.74
CA ILE A 41 -4.77 -5.48 2.08
C ILE A 41 -6.26 -5.64 2.34
N ILE A 42 -7.03 -5.66 1.26
CA ILE A 42 -8.48 -5.57 1.27
C ILE A 42 -9.07 -6.77 0.53
N ASN A 43 -10.08 -7.42 1.12
CA ASN A 43 -10.98 -8.29 0.38
C ASN A 43 -12.12 -7.43 -0.21
N ASP A 44 -12.18 -7.31 -1.54
CA ASP A 44 -13.20 -6.47 -2.18
C ASP A 44 -14.58 -7.15 -2.22
N GLN A 45 -14.66 -8.48 -2.05
CA GLN A 45 -15.93 -9.21 -1.96
C GLN A 45 -16.69 -8.87 -0.68
N ASP A 46 -15.98 -8.87 0.45
CA ASP A 46 -16.57 -8.56 1.76
C ASP A 46 -16.50 -7.07 2.12
N GLY A 47 -15.75 -6.28 1.35
CA GLY A 47 -15.44 -4.88 1.66
C GLY A 47 -14.60 -4.69 2.92
N LYS A 48 -13.95 -5.76 3.43
CA LYS A 48 -13.18 -5.75 4.69
C LYS A 48 -11.69 -5.58 4.44
N THR A 49 -11.05 -4.76 5.26
CA THR A 49 -9.59 -4.65 5.31
C THR A 49 -9.05 -5.72 6.26
N ILE A 50 -8.21 -6.62 5.74
CA ILE A 50 -7.66 -7.73 6.53
C ILE A 50 -6.48 -7.24 7.35
N CYS A 51 -5.56 -6.50 6.73
CA CYS A 51 -4.48 -5.85 7.42
C CYS A 51 -4.11 -4.51 6.78
N SER A 52 -3.55 -3.63 7.61
CA SER A 52 -3.08 -2.33 7.19
C SER A 52 -1.78 -1.98 7.89
N ALA A 53 -1.00 -1.14 7.23
CA ALA A 53 0.22 -0.57 7.76
C ALA A 53 0.45 0.81 7.16
N TYR A 54 1.11 1.70 7.90
CA TYR A 54 1.57 2.97 7.37
C TYR A 54 2.90 3.38 7.98
N THR A 55 3.60 4.31 7.32
CA THR A 55 4.97 4.67 7.72
C THR A 55 5.06 5.30 9.11
N GLY A 56 3.96 5.79 9.68
CA GLY A 56 3.94 6.26 11.07
C GLY A 56 3.95 5.15 12.12
N GLU A 57 3.66 3.89 11.78
CA GLU A 57 3.85 2.78 12.73
C GLU A 57 5.32 2.47 12.99
N LEU A 58 6.20 2.92 12.10
CA LEU A 58 7.65 2.67 12.16
C LEU A 58 8.42 3.79 12.89
N VAL A 59 7.70 4.71 13.53
CA VAL A 59 8.22 5.99 14.02
C VAL A 59 7.71 6.22 15.44
N SER A 60 8.60 6.66 16.33
CA SER A 60 8.28 6.92 17.74
C SER A 60 7.22 8.01 17.91
N ALA A 61 6.49 8.00 19.04
CA ALA A 61 5.43 8.97 19.31
C ALA A 61 5.92 10.43 19.26
N ASP A 62 7.14 10.69 19.72
CA ASP A 62 7.75 12.03 19.70
C ASP A 62 8.14 12.47 18.29
N GLU A 63 8.60 11.55 17.45
CA GLU A 63 8.94 11.83 16.06
C GLU A 63 7.69 12.14 15.21
N LYS A 64 6.52 11.59 15.55
CA LYS A 64 5.25 11.92 14.88
C LYS A 64 4.83 13.39 15.09
N LYS A 65 5.15 13.95 16.27
CA LYS A 65 4.87 15.35 16.62
C LYS A 65 5.79 16.30 15.83
N ASN A 66 7.00 15.85 15.56
CA ASN A 66 7.92 16.54 14.67
C ASN A 66 7.36 16.48 13.24
N THR A 67 7.12 17.62 12.59
CA THR A 67 6.46 17.77 11.27
C THR A 67 7.21 17.13 10.08
N LYS A 68 8.16 16.23 10.36
CA LYS A 68 8.96 15.49 9.38
C LYS A 68 8.08 14.63 8.47
N SER A 69 8.55 14.48 7.23
CA SER A 69 7.89 13.69 6.18
C SER A 69 8.47 12.28 6.15
N PHE A 70 7.64 11.28 6.45
CA PHE A 70 8.00 9.86 6.50
C PHE A 70 7.61 9.15 5.20
N LYS A 71 7.86 9.81 4.06
CA LYS A 71 7.50 9.30 2.73
C LYS A 71 8.69 8.90 1.89
N ASN A 72 9.88 8.74 2.46
CA ASN A 72 11.10 8.44 1.69
C ASN A 72 11.15 6.98 1.23
N ILE A 73 12.11 6.65 0.36
CA ILE A 73 12.28 5.30 -0.19
C ILE A 73 12.55 4.30 0.94
N ASP A 74 13.38 4.65 1.91
CA ASP A 74 13.71 3.78 3.04
C ASP A 74 12.46 3.40 3.86
N TYR A 75 11.59 4.37 4.12
CA TYR A 75 10.31 4.12 4.80
C TYR A 75 9.37 3.27 3.94
N ALA A 76 9.42 3.39 2.61
CA ALA A 76 8.63 2.55 1.72
C ALA A 76 9.11 1.08 1.75
N VAL A 77 10.43 0.86 1.83
CA VAL A 77 11.03 -0.48 1.99
C VAL A 77 10.65 -1.08 3.34
N LYS A 78 10.81 -0.32 4.43
CA LYS A 78 10.41 -0.76 5.78
C LYS A 78 8.91 -1.06 5.85
N LEU A 79 8.06 -0.26 5.21
CA LEU A 79 6.63 -0.50 5.13
C LEU A 79 6.29 -1.77 4.33
N GLY A 80 7.02 -2.04 3.24
CA GLY A 80 6.87 -3.25 2.44
C GLY A 80 7.18 -4.52 3.22
N LYS A 81 8.21 -4.49 4.09
CA LYS A 81 8.51 -5.55 5.05
C LYS A 81 7.37 -5.74 6.06
N LEU A 82 6.98 -4.66 6.72
CA LEU A 82 5.94 -4.68 7.76
C LEU A 82 4.59 -5.22 7.26
N ILE A 83 4.17 -4.83 6.04
CA ILE A 83 2.90 -5.31 5.49
C ILE A 83 2.97 -6.78 5.08
N ALA A 84 4.13 -7.25 4.59
CA ALA A 84 4.33 -8.66 4.27
C ALA A 84 4.27 -9.53 5.53
N ASP A 85 4.94 -9.13 6.61
CA ASP A 85 4.90 -9.84 7.89
C ASP A 85 3.46 -9.92 8.44
N LYS A 86 2.71 -8.82 8.35
CA LYS A 86 1.29 -8.81 8.75
C LYS A 86 0.42 -9.70 7.86
N ALA A 87 0.68 -9.74 6.55
CA ALA A 87 -0.04 -10.59 5.63
C ALA A 87 0.22 -12.07 5.90
N LEU A 88 1.48 -12.45 6.11
CA LEU A 88 1.89 -13.82 6.44
C LEU A 88 1.29 -14.28 7.77
N LYS A 89 1.23 -13.41 8.79
CA LYS A 89 0.53 -13.69 10.05
C LYS A 89 -0.97 -13.95 9.88
N ASN A 90 -1.59 -13.38 8.85
CA ASN A 90 -2.97 -13.63 8.47
C ASN A 90 -3.10 -14.74 7.40
N ASN A 91 -2.05 -15.53 7.16
CA ASN A 91 -1.99 -16.61 6.17
C ASN A 91 -2.24 -16.17 4.72
N ILE A 92 -1.91 -14.92 4.37
CA ILE A 92 -2.05 -14.38 3.02
C ILE A 92 -0.68 -14.34 2.34
N GLN A 93 -0.52 -15.13 1.28
CA GLN A 93 0.70 -15.14 0.46
C GLN A 93 0.47 -14.53 -0.93
N ASN A 94 -0.65 -14.87 -1.57
CA ASN A 94 -0.99 -14.41 -2.91
C ASN A 94 -1.84 -13.15 -2.81
N ILE A 95 -1.43 -12.08 -3.48
CA ILE A 95 -2.18 -10.81 -3.48
C ILE A 95 -2.21 -10.20 -4.88
N VAL A 96 -3.07 -9.22 -5.08
CA VAL A 96 -3.08 -8.39 -6.29
C VAL A 96 -2.58 -6.99 -5.96
N PHE A 97 -1.57 -6.50 -6.67
CA PHE A 97 -1.00 -5.18 -6.39
C PHE A 97 -1.73 -4.03 -7.09
N ASP A 98 -2.29 -3.11 -6.30
CA ASP A 98 -2.95 -1.89 -6.74
C ASP A 98 -2.10 -0.64 -6.44
N ARG A 99 -1.49 -0.09 -7.50
CA ARG A 99 -0.75 1.19 -7.45
C ARG A 99 -1.64 2.43 -7.33
N ASN A 100 -2.96 2.28 -7.19
CA ASN A 100 -3.93 3.33 -6.84
C ASN A 100 -3.87 4.56 -7.78
N GLY A 101 -3.71 4.30 -9.09
CA GLY A 101 -3.63 5.34 -10.13
C GLY A 101 -2.30 6.11 -10.19
N LYS A 102 -1.32 5.77 -9.35
CA LYS A 102 0.04 6.35 -9.37
C LYS A 102 0.95 5.56 -10.31
N ILE A 103 2.05 6.19 -10.73
CA ILE A 103 3.07 5.56 -11.58
C ILE A 103 3.86 4.55 -10.74
N TYR A 104 4.14 3.38 -11.31
CA TYR A 104 4.97 2.38 -10.68
C TYR A 104 6.45 2.79 -10.78
N HIS A 105 6.90 3.59 -9.83
CA HIS A 105 8.27 4.11 -9.77
C HIS A 105 8.61 4.54 -8.34
N GLY A 106 9.91 4.76 -8.08
CA GLY A 106 10.45 5.19 -6.80
C GLY A 106 9.82 4.45 -5.62
N ARG A 107 9.23 5.20 -4.68
CA ARG A 107 8.61 4.69 -3.45
C ARG A 107 7.61 3.53 -3.66
N ILE A 108 6.80 3.58 -4.72
CA ILE A 108 5.79 2.54 -4.96
C ILE A 108 6.46 1.26 -5.44
N LYS A 109 7.47 1.40 -6.30
CA LYS A 109 8.30 0.28 -6.76
C LYS A 109 9.07 -0.33 -5.59
N SER A 110 9.74 0.49 -4.78
CA SER A 110 10.52 0.02 -3.62
C SER A 110 9.66 -0.69 -2.57
N LEU A 111 8.44 -0.23 -2.31
CA LEU A 111 7.50 -0.94 -1.42
C LEU A 111 7.12 -2.30 -2.00
N ALA A 112 6.81 -2.36 -3.29
CA ALA A 112 6.46 -3.61 -3.96
C ALA A 112 7.62 -4.61 -3.98
N GLU A 113 8.83 -4.17 -4.28
CA GLU A 113 10.03 -5.02 -4.26
C GLU A 113 10.32 -5.55 -2.85
N ALA A 114 10.22 -4.69 -1.84
CA ALA A 114 10.36 -5.11 -0.45
C ALA A 114 9.28 -6.13 -0.06
N ALA A 115 8.02 -5.90 -0.42
CA ALA A 115 6.94 -6.86 -0.15
C ALA A 115 7.19 -8.23 -0.82
N ARG A 116 7.68 -8.25 -2.07
CA ARG A 116 8.05 -9.49 -2.78
C ARG A 116 9.18 -10.24 -2.10
N GLN A 117 10.23 -9.54 -1.67
CA GLN A 117 11.36 -10.15 -0.98
C GLN A 117 10.97 -10.79 0.35
N ASN A 118 9.87 -10.33 0.99
CA ASN A 118 9.37 -10.85 2.25
C ASN A 118 8.22 -11.85 2.06
N GLY A 119 8.15 -12.50 0.89
CA GLY A 119 7.31 -13.69 0.67
C GLY A 119 5.92 -13.44 0.09
N LEU A 120 5.53 -12.19 -0.15
CA LEU A 120 4.29 -11.90 -0.88
C LEU A 120 4.46 -12.16 -2.39
N LYS A 121 3.50 -12.88 -2.99
CA LYS A 121 3.51 -13.26 -4.41
C LYS A 121 2.49 -12.42 -5.18
N PHE A 122 2.99 -11.56 -6.08
CA PHE A 122 2.20 -10.69 -6.96
C PHE A 122 3.02 -10.00 -8.07
#